data_AF-A0A6V7VWE5-F1
#
_entry.id   AF-A0A6V7VWE5-F1
#
_cell.length_a   1.000
_cell.length_b   1.000
_cell.length_c   1.000
_cell.angle_alpha   90.00
_cell.angle_beta   90.00
_cell.angle_gamma   90.00
#
_symmetry.space_group_name_H-M   'P 1'
#
loop_
_entity.id
_entity.type
_entity.pdbx_description
1 polymer ?
#
loop_
_entity_poly.entity_id
_entity_poly.type
_entity_poly.pdbx_seq_one_letter_code
_entity_poly.pdbx_strand_id
1 'polypeptide(L)'
;MELDEKNGFLYVLQKRALYKINIRLCAQSQDCHSCLNAGDPYCGWCLKPSACTTQEVCEADALNPRADWLNYKSGRCPAIRSVEPREQQITFSRPIHVRIENAPPALASHDGSTKATLYCSFHFPNHLLVNVSAISREGDQVVCATPIRSNLKTLLARTQTINDVARDGLVARLSIVQSADSAVLASTNFTFFDCHQLISCQECASVRFSLCDWCTLTAKCVPNAEDVCQGESLVNSVSRIGPSSRRGPEFCPQFSSPDGDLFVSSGQRRKVKVLASNLHEQMGAFKCQYTLIEQNSVTHEKLAQREGNEIVCEEMLFEFNGSGDGNGTGTALFNIVWASPGLTTSTIFHPLD
;
A
#
# COMPACT_ATOMS: atom_id res chain seq x y z
N MET A 1 41.58 36.71 -18.43
CA MET A 1 40.16 36.43 -18.14
C MET A 1 39.66 37.61 -17.33
N GLU A 2 38.47 38.12 -17.61
CA GLU A 2 37.93 39.34 -16.98
C GLU A 2 36.42 39.19 -16.77
N LEU A 3 35.90 39.67 -15.64
CA LEU A 3 34.46 39.68 -15.36
C LEU A 3 33.82 40.94 -15.95
N ASP A 4 32.55 40.83 -16.35
CA ASP A 4 31.77 42.00 -16.76
C ASP A 4 31.40 42.90 -15.56
N GLU A 5 30.99 44.15 -15.82
CA GLU A 5 30.67 45.14 -14.78
C GLU A 5 29.62 44.69 -13.75
N LYS A 6 28.78 43.72 -14.14
CA LYS A 6 27.70 43.17 -13.30
C LYS A 6 28.04 41.81 -12.70
N ASN A 7 29.25 41.27 -12.89
CA ASN A 7 29.66 39.93 -12.44
C ASN A 7 28.67 38.82 -12.84
N GLY A 8 28.13 38.88 -14.05
CA GLY A 8 27.27 37.87 -14.67
C GLY A 8 27.97 37.05 -15.76
N PHE A 9 29.02 37.59 -16.38
CA PHE A 9 29.75 36.93 -17.45
C PHE A 9 31.26 36.98 -17.25
N LEU A 10 31.93 35.87 -17.59
CA LEU A 10 33.39 35.77 -17.68
C LEU A 10 33.82 35.83 -19.13
N TYR A 11 34.64 36.82 -19.47
CA TYR A 11 35.29 36.94 -20.76
C TYR A 11 36.63 36.20 -20.73
N VAL A 12 36.75 35.16 -21.56
CA VAL A 12 37.96 34.34 -21.68
C VAL A 12 38.56 34.56 -23.06
N LEU A 13 39.73 35.21 -23.08
CA LEU A 13 40.52 35.40 -24.30
C LEU A 13 41.40 34.17 -24.54
N GLN A 14 41.28 33.58 -25.72
CA GLN A 14 42.19 32.58 -26.27
C GLN A 14 42.94 33.17 -27.48
N LYS A 15 43.98 32.47 -27.96
CA LYS A 15 44.85 32.93 -29.07
C LYS A 15 44.10 33.44 -30.31
N ARG A 16 42.89 32.95 -30.59
CA ARG A 16 42.10 33.31 -31.79
C ARG A 16 40.62 33.56 -31.51
N ALA A 17 40.19 33.60 -30.26
CA ALA A 17 38.77 33.69 -29.93
C ALA A 17 38.55 34.38 -28.58
N LEU A 18 37.43 35.08 -28.46
CA LEU A 18 36.91 35.60 -27.20
C LEU A 18 35.62 34.86 -26.85
N TYR A 19 35.61 34.20 -25.70
CA TYR A 19 34.43 33.50 -25.20
C TYR A 19 33.75 34.34 -24.12
N LYS A 20 32.44 34.54 -24.24
CA LYS A 20 31.59 35.12 -23.20
C LYS A 20 30.84 33.98 -22.49
N ILE A 21 31.24 33.66 -21.27
CA ILE A 21 30.69 32.55 -20.49
C ILE A 21 29.74 33.11 -19.45
N ASN A 22 28.49 32.65 -19.42
CA ASN A 22 27.57 32.97 -18.33
C ASN A 22 27.99 32.18 -17.09
N ILE A 23 28.27 32.88 -15.98
CA ILE A 23 28.71 32.25 -14.72
C ILE A 23 27.57 32.07 -13.72
N ARG A 24 26.35 32.55 -14.02
CA ARG A 24 25.15 32.43 -13.17
C ARG A 24 24.17 31.42 -13.77
N LEU A 25 24.59 30.15 -13.88
CA LEU A 25 23.82 29.09 -14.54
C LEU A 25 23.18 28.11 -13.53
N CYS A 26 22.12 28.56 -12.85
CA CYS A 26 21.48 27.77 -11.80
C CYS A 26 20.51 26.69 -12.30
N ALA A 27 19.98 26.82 -13.52
CA ALA A 27 18.90 25.98 -14.05
C ALA A 27 19.28 24.51 -14.37
N GLN A 28 20.45 24.05 -13.93
CA GLN A 28 20.91 22.67 -14.17
C GLN A 28 20.31 21.66 -13.18
N SER A 29 19.84 22.11 -12.01
CA SER A 29 19.30 21.23 -10.96
C SER A 29 17.77 21.21 -10.94
N GLN A 30 17.18 20.02 -10.90
CA GLN A 30 15.72 19.81 -10.91
C GLN A 30 15.10 19.69 -9.51
N ASP A 31 15.92 19.53 -8.46
CA ASP A 31 15.47 19.41 -7.08
C ASP A 31 16.34 20.25 -6.13
N CYS A 32 15.76 20.57 -4.98
CA CYS A 32 16.39 21.42 -3.97
C CYS A 32 17.73 20.85 -3.49
N HIS A 33 17.81 19.55 -3.22
CA HIS A 33 19.04 18.96 -2.69
C HIS A 33 20.18 19.05 -3.71
N SER A 34 19.92 18.72 -4.98
CA SER A 34 20.90 18.86 -6.05
C SER A 34 21.36 20.31 -6.22
N CYS A 35 20.43 21.28 -6.14
CA CYS A 35 20.73 22.70 -6.25
C CYS A 35 21.67 23.18 -5.15
N LEU A 36 21.38 22.84 -3.89
CA LEU A 36 22.21 23.27 -2.75
C LEU A 36 23.54 22.51 -2.69
N ASN A 37 23.55 21.22 -3.05
CA ASN A 37 24.78 20.40 -3.06
C ASN A 37 25.77 20.81 -4.16
N ALA A 38 25.32 21.47 -5.22
CA ALA A 38 26.20 22.01 -6.25
C ALA A 38 27.19 23.05 -5.71
N GLY A 39 26.85 23.70 -4.59
CA GLY A 39 27.75 24.64 -3.90
C GLY A 39 28.06 25.91 -4.67
N ASP A 40 27.27 26.22 -5.71
CA ASP A 40 27.42 27.44 -6.50
C ASP A 40 26.94 28.66 -5.70
N PRO A 41 27.81 29.65 -5.42
CA PRO A 41 27.46 30.80 -4.61
C PRO A 41 26.44 31.76 -5.25
N TYR A 42 26.22 31.67 -6.55
CA TYR A 42 25.20 32.45 -7.25
C TYR A 42 23.83 31.77 -7.25
N CYS A 43 23.76 30.50 -6.84
CA CYS A 43 22.57 29.67 -6.97
C CYS A 43 21.99 29.24 -5.62
N GLY A 44 20.67 29.12 -5.63
CA GLY A 44 19.89 28.67 -4.50
C GLY A 44 18.52 28.20 -4.94
N TRP A 45 17.83 27.49 -4.04
CA TRP A 45 16.51 26.95 -4.32
C TRP A 45 15.44 27.97 -3.98
N CYS A 46 14.67 28.37 -4.99
CA CYS A 46 13.52 29.25 -4.81
C CYS A 46 12.25 28.41 -4.61
N LEU A 47 11.61 28.49 -3.44
CA LEU A 47 10.44 27.65 -3.10
C LEU A 47 9.23 27.84 -4.02
N LYS A 48 9.10 29.04 -4.60
CA LYS A 48 8.11 29.37 -5.62
C LYS A 48 8.84 30.13 -6.72
N PRO A 49 9.10 29.51 -7.89
CA PRO A 49 8.38 28.38 -8.49
C PRO A 49 8.91 26.96 -8.19
N SER A 50 9.71 26.72 -7.14
CA SER A 50 10.44 25.47 -6.86
C SER A 50 11.44 25.15 -7.97
N ALA A 51 12.40 26.06 -8.12
CA ALA A 51 13.46 25.97 -9.11
C ALA A 51 14.80 26.46 -8.55
N CYS A 52 15.90 25.96 -9.12
CA CYS A 52 17.24 26.44 -8.81
C CYS A 52 17.52 27.73 -9.58
N THR A 53 17.57 28.86 -8.88
CA THR A 53 17.67 30.20 -9.47
C THR A 53 18.68 31.07 -8.72
N THR A 54 18.99 32.23 -9.31
CA THR A 54 19.67 33.29 -8.59
C THR A 54 18.71 33.98 -7.62
N GLN A 55 19.25 34.59 -6.57
CA GLN A 55 18.44 35.33 -5.59
C GLN A 55 17.57 36.40 -6.27
N GLU A 56 18.16 37.22 -7.14
CA GLU A 56 17.46 38.29 -7.89
C GLU A 56 16.22 37.78 -8.65
N VAL A 57 16.31 36.59 -9.26
CA VAL A 57 15.19 35.97 -10.00
C VAL A 57 14.11 35.48 -9.03
N CYS A 58 14.50 34.90 -7.90
CA CYS A 58 13.53 34.45 -6.89
C CYS A 58 12.78 35.62 -6.26
N GLU A 59 13.49 36.72 -5.94
CA GLU A 59 12.91 37.90 -5.30
C GLU A 59 11.89 38.64 -6.17
N ALA A 60 11.99 38.52 -7.50
CA ALA A 60 11.04 39.11 -8.45
C ALA A 60 9.64 38.47 -8.37
N ASP A 61 9.56 37.18 -8.03
CA ASP A 61 8.31 36.40 -7.98
C ASP A 61 7.88 36.03 -6.54
N ALA A 62 8.73 36.29 -5.54
CA ALA A 62 8.50 35.92 -4.14
C ALA A 62 7.57 36.91 -3.42
N LEU A 63 6.65 36.36 -2.61
CA LEU A 63 5.86 37.15 -1.66
C LEU A 63 6.71 37.57 -0.44
N ASN A 64 7.77 36.82 -0.13
CA ASN A 64 8.78 37.19 0.87
C ASN A 64 10.21 36.93 0.35
N PRO A 65 10.86 37.95 -0.26
CA PRO A 65 12.14 37.85 -0.98
C PRO A 65 13.28 37.11 -0.24
N ARG A 66 13.36 37.25 1.09
CA ARG A 66 14.46 36.69 1.89
C ARG A 66 14.19 35.32 2.49
N ALA A 67 12.92 34.93 2.64
CA ALA A 67 12.53 33.66 3.25
C ALA A 67 12.35 32.55 2.21
N ASP A 68 12.12 32.92 0.94
CA ASP A 68 11.74 31.97 -0.11
C ASP A 68 12.92 31.44 -0.94
N TRP A 69 14.12 32.01 -0.79
CA TRP A 69 15.36 31.59 -1.48
C TRP A 69 16.37 30.93 -0.53
N LEU A 70 16.62 29.65 -0.73
CA LEU A 70 17.52 28.84 0.09
C LEU A 70 18.92 28.82 -0.55
N ASN A 71 19.93 29.35 0.15
CA ASN A 71 21.31 29.32 -0.33
C ASN A 71 22.03 28.02 0.05
N TYR A 72 23.14 27.70 -0.64
CA TYR A 72 23.90 26.47 -0.40
C TYR A 72 24.58 26.36 0.98
N LYS A 73 24.84 27.47 1.69
CA LYS A 73 25.57 27.46 2.98
C LYS A 73 24.66 27.20 4.17
N SER A 74 23.50 27.83 4.20
CA SER A 74 22.58 27.82 5.36
C SER A 74 21.19 27.34 5.01
N GLY A 75 20.85 27.26 3.72
CA GLY A 75 19.56 26.76 3.26
C GLY A 75 19.40 25.28 3.55
N ARG A 76 18.20 24.88 3.97
CA ARG A 76 17.82 23.49 4.17
C ARG A 76 16.53 23.23 3.42
N CYS A 77 16.53 22.19 2.60
CA CYS A 77 15.36 21.81 1.83
C CYS A 77 14.22 21.35 2.75
N PRO A 78 12.97 21.77 2.50
CA PRO A 78 11.83 21.21 3.19
C PRO A 78 11.70 19.72 2.89
N ALA A 79 11.48 18.91 3.92
CA ALA A 79 11.30 17.48 3.76
C ALA A 79 10.18 16.99 4.67
N ILE A 80 9.48 15.94 4.26
CA ILE A 80 8.47 15.30 5.12
C ILE A 80 9.22 14.41 6.10
N ARG A 81 9.20 14.79 7.38
CA ARG A 81 9.84 14.05 8.47
C ARG A 81 9.05 12.81 8.86
N SER A 82 7.72 12.93 8.94
CA SER A 82 6.85 11.82 9.32
C SER A 82 5.43 12.01 8.78
N VAL A 83 4.76 10.90 8.50
CA VAL A 83 3.34 10.86 8.19
C VAL A 83 2.68 9.84 9.11
N GLU A 84 1.64 10.25 9.83
CA GLU A 84 0.91 9.39 10.76
C GLU A 84 -0.60 9.41 10.45
N PRO A 85 -1.24 8.27 10.14
CA PRO A 85 -0.60 6.98 9.83
C PRO A 85 0.17 7.03 8.49
N ARG A 86 1.19 6.17 8.31
CA ARG A 86 1.97 6.07 7.06
C ARG A 86 1.30 5.27 5.95
N GLU A 87 0.24 4.57 6.31
CA GLU A 87 -0.50 3.65 5.45
C GLU A 87 -1.99 3.70 5.79
N GLN A 88 -2.85 3.41 4.82
CA GLN A 88 -4.30 3.55 4.99
C GLN A 88 -5.09 2.58 4.11
N GLN A 89 -6.17 2.05 4.67
CA GLN A 89 -7.17 1.29 3.91
C GLN A 89 -7.88 2.23 2.90
N ILE A 90 -7.86 1.85 1.62
CA ILE A 90 -8.28 2.68 0.50
C ILE A 90 -9.80 2.90 0.41
N THR A 91 -10.60 2.06 1.07
CA THR A 91 -12.08 2.10 1.02
C THR A 91 -12.69 3.25 1.82
N PHE A 92 -11.94 3.90 2.72
CA PHE A 92 -12.43 5.03 3.50
C PHE A 92 -11.35 6.12 3.70
N SER A 93 -11.80 7.35 3.93
CA SER A 93 -10.90 8.46 4.24
C SER A 93 -10.58 8.49 5.71
N ARG A 94 -9.32 8.78 6.03
CA ARG A 94 -8.86 9.21 7.35
C ARG A 94 -7.96 10.43 7.26
N PRO A 95 -7.96 11.28 8.31
CA PRO A 95 -6.97 12.33 8.44
C PRO A 95 -5.57 11.74 8.62
N ILE A 96 -4.60 12.31 7.93
CA ILE A 96 -3.17 12.03 8.08
C ILE A 96 -2.47 13.28 8.58
N HIS A 97 -1.52 13.09 9.49
CA HIS A 97 -0.70 14.13 10.09
C HIS A 97 0.68 14.12 9.44
N VAL A 98 0.98 15.13 8.63
CA VAL A 98 2.25 15.27 7.92
C VAL A 98 3.11 16.30 8.65
N ARG A 99 4.28 15.90 9.15
CA ARG A 99 5.25 16.84 9.75
C ARG A 99 6.35 17.17 8.76
N ILE A 100 6.62 18.45 8.58
CA ILE A 100 7.57 18.97 7.59
C ILE A 100 8.75 19.58 8.32
N GLU A 101 9.94 19.00 8.15
CA GLU A 101 11.17 19.63 8.64
C GLU A 101 11.63 20.75 7.71
N ASN A 102 12.29 21.76 8.28
CA ASN A 102 12.73 22.96 7.57
C ASN A 102 11.58 23.67 6.83
N ALA A 103 10.37 23.62 7.39
CA ALA A 103 9.21 24.31 6.85
C ALA A 103 9.48 25.84 6.82
N PRO A 104 9.40 26.48 5.65
CA PRO A 104 9.60 27.91 5.52
C PRO A 104 8.56 28.70 6.35
N PRO A 105 8.93 29.80 7.03
CA PRO A 105 7.98 30.57 7.86
C PRO A 105 6.74 31.06 7.10
N ALA A 106 6.90 31.41 5.82
CA ALA A 106 5.80 31.80 4.93
C ALA A 106 4.78 30.66 4.69
N LEU A 107 5.20 29.41 4.88
CA LEU A 107 4.37 28.21 4.74
C LEU A 107 3.79 27.70 6.06
N ALA A 108 4.47 28.01 7.17
CA ALA A 108 4.08 27.65 8.54
C ALA A 108 3.08 28.65 9.19
N SER A 109 2.47 29.56 8.41
CA SER A 109 1.86 30.78 8.96
C SER A 109 0.80 30.54 10.05
N HIS A 110 1.08 31.18 11.19
CA HIS A 110 0.23 31.43 12.35
C HIS A 110 -0.38 32.86 12.33
N ASP A 111 -0.13 33.68 11.30
CA ASP A 111 -0.57 35.07 11.30
C ASP A 111 -1.36 35.45 10.03
N GLY A 112 -2.54 36.02 10.25
CA GLY A 112 -3.68 36.05 9.34
C GLY A 112 -3.54 36.92 8.08
N SER A 113 -2.34 37.18 7.57
CA SER A 113 -2.13 38.13 6.48
C SER A 113 -2.08 37.53 5.07
N THR A 114 -1.97 36.21 4.88
CA THR A 114 -2.23 35.56 3.57
C THR A 114 -2.36 34.03 3.74
N LYS A 115 -3.58 33.51 3.85
CA LYS A 115 -3.84 32.06 3.90
C LYS A 115 -3.70 31.42 2.50
N ALA A 116 -2.49 31.25 1.98
CA ALA A 116 -2.30 30.34 0.85
C ALA A 116 -2.71 28.93 1.30
N THR A 117 -3.66 28.28 0.63
CA THR A 117 -4.12 26.93 1.01
C THR A 117 -3.07 25.90 0.64
N LEU A 118 -2.64 25.03 1.56
CA LEU A 118 -1.81 23.88 1.19
C LEU A 118 -2.67 22.73 0.71
N TYR A 119 -2.13 21.91 -0.18
CA TYR A 119 -2.74 20.68 -0.64
C TYR A 119 -1.80 19.50 -0.41
N CYS A 120 -2.36 18.39 0.04
CA CYS A 120 -1.73 17.08 -0.05
C CYS A 120 -2.08 16.49 -1.42
N SER A 121 -1.07 16.38 -2.27
CA SER A 121 -1.16 15.81 -3.60
C SER A 121 -0.70 14.36 -3.58
N PHE A 122 -1.58 13.44 -3.94
CA PHE A 122 -1.29 12.01 -4.05
C PHE A 122 -1.11 11.67 -5.53
N HIS A 123 0.12 11.36 -5.93
CA HIS A 123 0.43 10.92 -7.28
C HIS A 123 0.57 9.39 -7.34
N PHE A 124 -0.32 8.75 -8.07
CA PHE A 124 -0.40 7.29 -8.21
C PHE A 124 0.38 6.80 -9.44
N PRO A 125 0.81 5.52 -9.48
CA PRO A 125 1.59 4.96 -10.59
C PRO A 125 0.94 5.07 -11.98
N ASN A 126 -0.40 5.16 -12.05
CA ASN A 126 -1.14 5.33 -13.30
C ASN A 126 -1.22 6.81 -13.77
N HIS A 127 -0.36 7.68 -13.24
CA HIS A 127 -0.38 9.13 -13.45
C HIS A 127 -1.64 9.84 -12.95
N LEU A 128 -2.49 9.17 -12.13
CA LEU A 128 -3.56 9.91 -11.45
C LEU A 128 -2.95 10.78 -10.36
N LEU A 129 -3.32 12.06 -10.38
CA LEU A 129 -2.99 13.01 -9.34
C LEU A 129 -4.28 13.44 -8.63
N VAL A 130 -4.30 13.30 -7.30
CA VAL A 130 -5.44 13.70 -6.47
C VAL A 130 -4.97 14.73 -5.46
N ASN A 131 -5.49 15.95 -5.57
CA ASN A 131 -5.18 17.05 -4.66
C ASN A 131 -6.27 17.16 -3.60
N VAL A 132 -5.88 17.12 -2.33
CA VAL A 132 -6.77 17.30 -1.18
C VAL A 132 -6.32 18.53 -0.41
N SER A 133 -7.22 19.49 -0.20
CA SER A 133 -6.92 20.69 0.60
C SER A 133 -6.59 20.31 2.04
N ALA A 134 -5.58 20.95 2.61
CA ALA A 134 -5.25 20.79 4.03
C ALA A 134 -6.43 21.26 4.90
N ILE A 135 -6.80 20.40 5.87
CA ILE A 135 -7.86 20.64 6.85
C ILE A 135 -7.38 21.67 7.87
N SER A 136 -6.17 21.49 8.38
CA SER A 136 -5.55 22.38 9.35
C SER A 136 -4.03 22.40 9.20
N ARG A 137 -3.43 23.45 9.74
CA ARG A 137 -1.98 23.67 9.78
C ARG A 137 -1.62 24.23 11.14
N GLU A 138 -0.69 23.59 11.82
CA GLU A 138 -0.25 23.98 13.14
C GLU A 138 1.27 23.77 13.23
N GLY A 139 2.03 24.86 13.30
CA GLY A 139 3.49 24.81 13.30
C GLY A 139 4.05 24.14 12.04
N ASP A 140 4.76 23.02 12.24
CA ASP A 140 5.35 22.19 11.19
C ASP A 140 4.43 21.07 10.69
N GLN A 141 3.20 21.01 11.21
CA GLN A 141 2.24 19.94 10.91
C GLN A 141 1.15 20.41 9.94
N VAL A 142 0.91 19.60 8.91
CA VAL A 142 -0.20 19.74 7.95
C VAL A 142 -1.11 18.53 8.09
N VAL A 143 -2.41 18.76 8.25
CA VAL A 143 -3.41 17.70 8.33
C VAL A 143 -4.22 17.67 7.05
N CYS A 144 -4.30 16.50 6.41
CA CYS A 144 -5.08 16.29 5.19
C CYS A 144 -5.94 15.04 5.31
N ALA A 145 -7.07 15.02 4.62
CA ALA A 145 -7.81 13.78 4.41
C ALA A 145 -7.10 12.92 3.35
N THR A 146 -7.10 11.61 3.53
CA THR A 146 -6.70 10.68 2.46
C THR A 146 -7.81 10.60 1.40
N PRO A 147 -7.45 10.44 0.12
CA PRO A 147 -8.43 10.26 -0.94
C PRO A 147 -9.21 8.96 -0.74
N ILE A 148 -10.54 9.05 -0.89
CA ILE A 148 -11.41 7.86 -0.93
C ILE A 148 -11.41 7.34 -2.35
N ARG A 149 -11.52 6.03 -2.49
CA ARG A 149 -11.70 5.41 -3.79
C ARG A 149 -13.05 4.73 -3.91
N SER A 150 -13.93 5.33 -4.70
CA SER A 150 -15.14 4.64 -5.18
C SER A 150 -14.81 3.56 -6.21
N ASN A 151 -13.67 3.63 -6.92
CA ASN A 151 -13.30 2.67 -7.97
C ASN A 151 -11.84 2.18 -7.85
N LEU A 152 -11.58 1.26 -6.91
CA LEU A 152 -10.32 0.51 -6.75
C LEU A 152 -9.85 -0.19 -8.03
N LYS A 153 -10.70 -0.29 -9.06
CA LYS A 153 -10.34 -0.84 -10.36
C LYS A 153 -9.73 0.17 -11.33
N THR A 154 -10.11 1.46 -11.25
CA THR A 154 -9.71 2.48 -12.24
C THR A 154 -8.24 2.93 -12.12
N LEU A 155 -7.70 3.07 -10.91
CA LEU A 155 -6.26 3.29 -10.67
C LEU A 155 -5.39 2.04 -10.80
N LEU A 156 -5.97 0.83 -10.88
CA LEU A 156 -5.22 -0.40 -11.20
C LEU A 156 -5.06 -0.59 -12.72
N ALA A 157 -5.40 0.42 -13.51
CA ALA A 157 -5.30 0.38 -14.95
C ALA A 157 -3.82 0.37 -15.38
N ARG A 158 -3.25 -0.84 -15.51
CA ARG A 158 -2.34 -1.31 -16.57
C ARG A 158 -1.15 -2.16 -16.10
N THR A 159 -0.83 -2.27 -14.82
CA THR A 159 0.42 -2.96 -14.40
C THR A 159 0.35 -3.85 -13.16
N GLN A 160 -0.70 -3.76 -12.33
CA GLN A 160 -0.82 -4.55 -11.09
C GLN A 160 -2.20 -5.19 -11.00
N THR A 161 -2.26 -6.45 -10.58
CA THR A 161 -3.53 -7.10 -10.29
C THR A 161 -4.09 -6.57 -8.96
N ILE A 162 -5.41 -6.71 -8.77
CA ILE A 162 -6.07 -6.38 -7.49
C ILE A 162 -5.41 -7.12 -6.32
N ASN A 163 -4.96 -8.35 -6.55
CA ASN A 163 -4.33 -9.21 -5.54
C ASN A 163 -2.93 -8.71 -5.17
N ASP A 164 -2.14 -8.22 -6.14
CA ASP A 164 -0.81 -7.66 -5.86
C ASP A 164 -0.93 -6.42 -4.99
N VAL A 165 -1.92 -5.56 -5.24
CA VAL A 165 -2.18 -4.38 -4.40
C VAL A 165 -2.70 -4.73 -3.02
N ALA A 166 -3.45 -5.82 -2.89
CA ALA A 166 -3.88 -6.32 -1.59
C ALA A 166 -2.69 -6.80 -0.74
N ARG A 167 -1.69 -7.43 -1.37
CA ARG A 167 -0.50 -7.99 -0.70
C ARG A 167 0.61 -6.97 -0.46
N ASP A 168 0.95 -6.18 -1.47
CA ASP A 168 2.11 -5.27 -1.47
C ASP A 168 1.74 -3.80 -1.25
N GLY A 169 0.46 -3.46 -1.43
CA GLY A 169 -0.04 -2.10 -1.28
C GLY A 169 0.21 -1.24 -2.51
N LEU A 170 -0.68 -0.28 -2.74
CA LEU A 170 -0.57 0.76 -3.75
C LEU A 170 0.21 1.95 -3.17
N VAL A 171 1.49 2.05 -3.53
CA VAL A 171 2.35 3.16 -3.12
C VAL A 171 2.06 4.39 -3.98
N ALA A 172 1.63 5.47 -3.33
CA ALA A 172 1.48 6.80 -3.93
C ALA A 172 2.60 7.72 -3.45
N ARG A 173 3.01 8.67 -4.30
CA ARG A 173 3.89 9.76 -3.90
C ARG A 173 3.05 10.89 -3.30
N LEU A 174 3.05 11.00 -1.98
CA LEU A 174 2.44 12.10 -1.25
C LEU A 174 3.35 13.33 -1.31
N SER A 175 2.83 14.44 -1.78
CA SER A 175 3.54 15.71 -1.92
C SER A 175 2.75 16.85 -1.28
N ILE A 176 3.45 17.82 -0.69
CA ILE A 176 2.84 19.06 -0.20
C ILE A 176 3.04 20.16 -1.24
N VAL A 177 1.95 20.79 -1.67
CA VAL A 177 1.93 21.85 -2.70
C VAL A 177 1.08 23.04 -2.23
N GLN A 178 1.32 24.25 -2.77
CA GLN A 178 0.54 25.46 -2.44
C GLN A 178 -0.66 25.67 -3.38
N SER A 179 -0.59 25.11 -4.59
CA SER A 179 -1.65 25.12 -5.59
C SER A 179 -1.48 23.92 -6.51
N ALA A 180 -2.50 23.61 -7.32
CA ALA A 180 -2.48 22.49 -8.24
C ALA A 180 -1.30 22.55 -9.25
N ASP A 181 -0.90 23.76 -9.64
CA ASP A 181 0.18 24.02 -10.60
C ASP A 181 1.49 24.46 -9.93
N SER A 182 1.52 24.56 -8.60
CA SER A 182 2.76 24.86 -7.88
C SER A 182 3.63 23.64 -7.81
N ALA A 183 4.94 23.85 -7.87
CA ALA A 183 5.88 22.78 -7.73
C ALA A 183 5.96 22.25 -6.29
N VAL A 184 6.50 21.04 -6.17
CA VAL A 184 6.49 20.25 -4.93
C VAL A 184 7.42 20.86 -3.89
N LEU A 185 6.89 21.04 -2.67
CA LEU A 185 7.65 21.55 -1.53
C LEU A 185 8.43 20.43 -0.84
N ALA A 186 7.74 19.33 -0.56
CA ALA A 186 8.29 18.14 0.05
C ALA A 186 7.45 16.93 -0.38
N SER A 187 8.06 15.76 -0.47
CA SER A 187 7.36 14.53 -0.85
C SER A 187 7.87 13.31 -0.11
N THR A 188 7.01 12.31 0.06
CA THR A 188 7.32 11.00 0.62
C THR A 188 6.40 9.94 0.00
N ASN A 189 6.67 8.68 0.30
CA ASN A 189 5.80 7.58 -0.09
C ASN A 189 4.68 7.41 0.95
N PHE A 190 3.48 7.12 0.45
CA PHE A 190 2.31 6.81 1.26
C PHE A 190 1.63 5.57 0.68
N THR A 191 1.33 4.59 1.53
CA THR A 191 0.83 3.29 1.06
C THR A 191 -0.65 3.14 1.29
N PHE A 192 -1.39 2.77 0.25
CA PHE A 192 -2.78 2.36 0.35
C PHE A 192 -2.89 0.84 0.23
N PHE A 193 -3.80 0.21 0.96
CA PHE A 193 -4.06 -1.23 0.83
C PHE A 193 -5.56 -1.50 0.91
N ASP A 194 -5.99 -2.72 0.55
CA ASP A 194 -7.38 -3.15 0.75
C ASP A 194 -7.46 -4.56 1.34
N CYS A 195 -7.75 -4.64 2.64
CA CYS A 195 -7.93 -5.91 3.33
C CYS A 195 -9.04 -6.77 2.70
N HIS A 196 -10.10 -6.18 2.14
CA HIS A 196 -11.26 -6.94 1.63
C HIS A 196 -10.94 -7.76 0.38
N GLN A 197 -9.81 -7.51 -0.29
CA GLN A 197 -9.36 -8.29 -1.44
C GLN A 197 -8.57 -9.55 -1.02
N LEU A 198 -8.20 -9.68 0.26
CA LEU A 198 -7.51 -10.85 0.80
C LEU A 198 -8.57 -11.89 1.18
N ILE A 199 -8.51 -13.06 0.55
CA ILE A 199 -9.61 -14.04 0.58
C ILE A 199 -9.35 -15.22 1.51
N SER A 200 -8.12 -15.41 1.98
CA SER A 200 -7.73 -16.46 2.92
C SER A 200 -7.18 -15.88 4.22
N CYS A 201 -7.24 -16.66 5.31
CA CYS A 201 -6.63 -16.24 6.57
C CYS A 201 -5.12 -16.09 6.39
N GLN A 202 -4.50 -17.03 5.68
CA GLN A 202 -3.06 -17.03 5.42
C GLN A 202 -2.62 -15.75 4.70
N GLU A 203 -3.33 -15.31 3.66
CA GLU A 203 -3.05 -14.04 3.00
C GLU A 203 -3.24 -12.86 3.95
N CYS A 204 -4.39 -12.78 4.62
CA CYS A 204 -4.74 -11.69 5.55
C CYS A 204 -3.76 -11.57 6.72
N ALA A 205 -3.28 -12.69 7.25
CA ALA A 205 -2.39 -12.73 8.39
C ALA A 205 -0.92 -12.51 8.01
N SER A 206 -0.56 -12.77 6.75
CA SER A 206 0.81 -12.60 6.23
C SER A 206 1.16 -11.16 5.83
N VAL A 207 0.17 -10.31 5.55
CA VAL A 207 0.46 -8.93 5.13
C VAL A 207 1.10 -8.12 6.24
N ARG A 208 1.96 -7.17 5.85
CA ARG A 208 2.68 -6.31 6.79
C ARG A 208 1.93 -5.03 7.18
N PHE A 209 0.70 -4.86 6.71
CA PHE A 209 -0.14 -3.71 7.04
C PHE A 209 -0.74 -3.85 8.43
N SER A 210 -0.72 -2.75 9.17
CA SER A 210 -1.06 -2.68 10.60
C SER A 210 -2.56 -2.66 10.92
N LEU A 211 -3.45 -2.72 9.92
CA LEU A 211 -4.91 -2.65 10.13
C LEU A 211 -5.69 -3.92 9.75
N CYS A 212 -5.12 -4.88 9.03
CA CYS A 212 -5.88 -6.05 8.58
C CYS A 212 -6.03 -7.12 9.68
N ASP A 213 -7.25 -7.63 9.78
CA ASP A 213 -7.68 -8.70 10.68
C ASP A 213 -8.51 -9.72 9.97
N TRP A 214 -8.30 -10.99 10.30
CA TRP A 214 -9.16 -12.06 9.85
C TRP A 214 -10.25 -12.37 10.87
N CYS A 215 -11.52 -12.19 10.47
CA CYS A 215 -12.68 -12.69 11.19
C CYS A 215 -12.82 -14.20 10.96
N THR A 216 -12.66 -15.02 11.99
CA THR A 216 -12.56 -16.48 11.79
C THR A 216 -13.89 -17.14 11.42
N LEU A 217 -15.05 -16.59 11.79
CA LEU A 217 -16.37 -17.20 11.54
C LEU A 217 -16.99 -16.71 10.25
N THR A 218 -16.83 -15.43 9.93
CA THR A 218 -17.29 -14.87 8.66
C THR A 218 -16.29 -15.09 7.53
N ALA A 219 -15.08 -15.59 7.85
CA ALA A 219 -13.98 -15.88 6.92
C ALA A 219 -13.70 -14.68 6.00
N LYS A 220 -13.49 -13.52 6.62
CA LYS A 220 -13.25 -12.25 5.92
C LYS A 220 -12.08 -11.51 6.52
N CYS A 221 -11.29 -10.89 5.65
CA CYS A 221 -10.25 -9.97 6.04
C CYS A 221 -10.79 -8.53 6.07
N VAL A 222 -10.69 -7.87 7.22
CA VAL A 222 -11.29 -6.55 7.47
C VAL A 222 -10.28 -5.58 8.10
N PRO A 223 -10.40 -4.27 7.84
CA PRO A 223 -9.52 -3.24 8.39
C PRO A 223 -9.87 -2.79 9.82
N ASN A 224 -11.05 -3.19 10.33
CA ASN A 224 -11.54 -2.84 11.66
C ASN A 224 -12.38 -3.99 12.22
N ALA A 225 -11.73 -4.95 12.88
CA ALA A 225 -12.42 -6.13 13.40
C ALA A 225 -13.36 -5.85 14.56
N GLU A 226 -13.16 -4.79 15.34
CA GLU A 226 -13.97 -4.51 16.54
C GLU A 226 -15.44 -4.27 16.17
N ASP A 227 -15.68 -3.56 15.07
CA ASP A 227 -17.03 -3.25 14.59
C ASP A 227 -17.63 -4.40 13.77
N VAL A 228 -16.80 -5.14 13.02
CA VAL A 228 -17.27 -6.08 11.99
C VAL A 228 -17.34 -7.52 12.49
N CYS A 229 -16.33 -7.99 13.22
CA CYS A 229 -16.21 -9.40 13.64
C CYS A 229 -16.81 -9.62 15.04
N GLN A 230 -17.93 -8.98 15.38
CA GLN A 230 -18.44 -8.92 16.76
C GLN A 230 -18.61 -10.32 17.40
N GLY A 231 -17.82 -10.60 18.44
CA GLY A 231 -17.85 -11.89 19.15
C GLY A 231 -17.15 -13.05 18.43
N GLU A 232 -16.48 -12.78 17.31
CA GLU A 232 -15.67 -13.77 16.61
C GLU A 232 -14.25 -13.87 17.17
N SER A 233 -13.62 -15.02 16.96
CA SER A 233 -12.18 -15.13 17.09
C SER A 233 -11.47 -14.35 15.97
N LEU A 234 -10.36 -13.70 16.32
CA LEU A 234 -9.55 -12.91 15.39
C LEU A 234 -8.15 -13.49 15.21
N VAL A 235 -7.63 -13.38 14.00
CA VAL A 235 -6.19 -13.51 13.70
C VAL A 235 -5.71 -12.18 13.13
N ASN A 236 -4.75 -11.55 13.82
CA ASN A 236 -4.18 -10.28 13.38
C ASN A 236 -3.08 -10.51 12.33
N SER A 237 -2.90 -9.55 11.43
CA SER A 237 -1.73 -9.53 10.55
C SER A 237 -0.41 -9.49 11.34
N VAL A 238 0.68 -9.99 10.75
CA VAL A 238 1.99 -10.14 11.41
C VAL A 238 2.51 -8.82 12.01
N SER A 239 2.19 -7.68 11.41
CA SER A 239 2.63 -6.36 11.88
C SER A 239 1.64 -5.66 12.82
N ARG A 240 0.42 -6.19 12.98
CA ARG A 240 -0.64 -5.52 13.73
C ARG A 240 -0.53 -5.82 15.22
N ILE A 241 -0.43 -4.75 16.00
CA ILE A 241 -0.59 -4.79 17.46
C ILE A 241 -2.07 -4.49 17.72
N GLY A 242 -2.88 -5.54 17.76
CA GLY A 242 -4.34 -5.46 17.81
C GLY A 242 -4.96 -6.14 19.03
N PRO A 243 -6.31 -6.25 19.06
CA PRO A 243 -7.08 -6.89 20.13
C PRO A 243 -6.86 -8.40 20.27
N SER A 244 -6.24 -9.08 19.31
CA SER A 244 -5.98 -10.53 19.39
C SER A 244 -4.56 -10.82 19.84
N SER A 245 -4.40 -11.90 20.60
CA SER A 245 -3.09 -12.49 20.89
C SER A 245 -2.58 -13.36 19.73
N ARG A 246 -3.46 -13.79 18.82
CA ARG A 246 -3.13 -14.58 17.62
C ARG A 246 -2.68 -13.65 16.51
N ARG A 247 -1.40 -13.70 16.15
CA ARG A 247 -0.78 -12.78 15.20
C ARG A 247 0.06 -13.55 14.20
N GLY A 248 -0.22 -13.40 12.93
CA GLY A 248 0.50 -14.07 11.85
C GLY A 248 -0.19 -15.34 11.33
N PRO A 249 0.27 -15.85 10.18
CA PRO A 249 -0.37 -16.95 9.46
C PRO A 249 -0.33 -18.29 10.21
N GLU A 250 0.57 -18.47 11.17
CA GLU A 250 0.68 -19.69 11.98
C GLU A 250 -0.53 -19.95 12.88
N PHE A 251 -1.40 -18.95 13.06
CA PHE A 251 -2.66 -19.08 13.80
C PHE A 251 -3.87 -19.28 12.90
N CYS A 252 -3.67 -19.39 11.58
CA CYS A 252 -4.75 -19.67 10.64
C CYS A 252 -5.14 -21.16 10.65
N PRO A 253 -6.43 -21.49 10.46
CA PRO A 253 -6.88 -22.85 10.28
C PRO A 253 -6.26 -23.48 9.04
N GLN A 254 -5.44 -24.52 9.22
CA GLN A 254 -4.74 -25.20 8.14
C GLN A 254 -4.91 -26.72 8.29
N PHE A 255 -4.86 -27.45 7.18
CA PHE A 255 -4.89 -28.91 7.19
C PHE A 255 -3.68 -29.54 6.51
N SER A 256 -3.39 -30.77 6.91
CA SER A 256 -2.31 -31.58 6.39
C SER A 256 -2.73 -33.04 6.29
N SER A 257 -2.16 -33.75 5.33
CA SER A 257 -2.31 -35.19 5.23
C SER A 257 -1.19 -35.87 6.01
N PRO A 258 -1.47 -36.63 7.09
CA PRO A 258 -0.43 -37.34 7.85
C PRO A 258 0.31 -38.38 7.00
N ASP A 259 -0.40 -39.02 6.08
CA ASP A 259 0.12 -40.11 5.25
C ASP A 259 0.74 -39.61 3.93
N GLY A 260 0.82 -38.29 3.72
CA GLY A 260 1.28 -37.70 2.47
C GLY A 260 0.25 -37.80 1.35
N ASP A 261 0.72 -38.07 0.13
CA ASP A 261 -0.13 -38.14 -1.06
C ASP A 261 -1.10 -39.33 -1.00
N LEU A 262 -2.39 -39.05 -1.19
CA LEU A 262 -3.43 -40.07 -1.21
C LEU A 262 -3.67 -40.60 -2.63
N PHE A 263 -3.33 -41.86 -2.86
CA PHE A 263 -3.60 -42.54 -4.12
C PHE A 263 -4.88 -43.39 -4.03
N VAL A 264 -5.85 -43.11 -4.91
CA VAL A 264 -7.11 -43.85 -4.98
C VAL A 264 -7.35 -44.34 -6.41
N SER A 265 -7.61 -45.63 -6.57
CA SER A 265 -7.99 -46.18 -7.88
C SER A 265 -9.39 -45.74 -8.29
N SER A 266 -9.59 -45.46 -9.58
CA SER A 266 -10.90 -45.09 -10.13
C SER A 266 -11.97 -46.16 -9.82
N GLY A 267 -13.17 -45.71 -9.42
CA GLY A 267 -14.29 -46.55 -9.02
C GLY A 267 -14.25 -47.01 -7.55
N GLN A 268 -13.19 -46.69 -6.79
CA GLN A 268 -13.13 -47.02 -5.37
C GLN A 268 -13.84 -45.98 -4.50
N ARG A 269 -14.42 -46.49 -3.42
CA ARG A 269 -14.96 -45.69 -2.32
C ARG A 269 -13.95 -45.66 -1.19
N ARG A 270 -13.60 -44.46 -0.71
CA ARG A 270 -12.65 -44.27 0.39
C ARG A 270 -13.15 -43.19 1.34
N LYS A 271 -12.89 -43.41 2.64
CA LYS A 271 -12.94 -42.34 3.64
C LYS A 271 -11.59 -41.63 3.67
N VAL A 272 -11.61 -40.31 3.62
CA VAL A 272 -10.41 -39.48 3.71
C VAL A 272 -10.32 -38.91 5.12
N LYS A 273 -9.12 -38.96 5.71
CA LYS A 273 -8.82 -38.38 7.01
C LYS A 273 -7.66 -37.41 6.86
N VAL A 274 -7.78 -36.27 7.52
CA VAL A 274 -6.78 -35.20 7.49
C VAL A 274 -6.61 -34.61 8.88
N LEU A 275 -5.39 -34.18 9.18
CA LEU A 275 -5.08 -33.46 10.41
C LEU A 275 -5.31 -31.97 10.19
N ALA A 276 -6.04 -31.35 11.09
CA ALA A 276 -6.30 -29.92 11.09
C ALA A 276 -5.72 -29.26 12.34
N SER A 277 -5.20 -28.06 12.18
CA SER A 277 -4.64 -27.25 13.27
C SER A 277 -5.30 -25.88 13.29
N ASN A 278 -5.27 -25.22 14.45
CA ASN A 278 -5.89 -23.91 14.70
C ASN A 278 -7.39 -23.83 14.36
N LEU A 279 -8.10 -24.96 14.41
CA LEU A 279 -9.55 -24.97 14.24
C LEU A 279 -10.25 -24.30 15.43
N HIS A 280 -11.08 -23.30 15.15
CA HIS A 280 -11.88 -22.62 16.16
C HIS A 280 -13.10 -23.48 16.58
N GLU A 281 -13.55 -23.35 17.82
CA GLU A 281 -14.69 -24.13 18.36
C GLU A 281 -16.00 -23.88 17.63
N GLN A 282 -16.18 -22.65 17.13
CA GLN A 282 -17.38 -22.21 16.43
C GLN A 282 -17.43 -22.69 14.95
N MET A 283 -16.39 -23.36 14.46
CA MET A 283 -16.38 -24.02 13.15
C MET A 283 -17.10 -25.38 13.29
N GLY A 284 -18.35 -25.47 12.86
CA GLY A 284 -19.25 -26.57 13.23
C GLY A 284 -19.61 -27.57 12.14
N ALA A 285 -19.74 -27.13 10.88
CA ALA A 285 -20.08 -28.02 9.77
C ALA A 285 -18.92 -28.09 8.79
N PHE A 286 -18.43 -29.29 8.47
CA PHE A 286 -17.34 -29.50 7.52
C PHE A 286 -17.81 -30.31 6.31
N LYS A 287 -17.21 -30.05 5.16
CA LYS A 287 -17.33 -30.85 3.94
C LYS A 287 -15.95 -31.06 3.33
N CYS A 288 -15.76 -32.24 2.76
CA CYS A 288 -14.62 -32.53 1.91
C CYS A 288 -15.05 -32.37 0.46
N GLN A 289 -14.24 -31.67 -0.31
CA GLN A 289 -14.47 -31.42 -1.72
C GLN A 289 -13.25 -31.86 -2.51
N TYR A 290 -13.47 -32.51 -3.66
CA TYR A 290 -12.38 -32.72 -4.61
C TYR A 290 -12.80 -32.37 -6.04
N THR A 291 -11.84 -31.87 -6.80
CA THR A 291 -12.03 -31.47 -8.20
C THR A 291 -10.84 -31.97 -9.02
N LEU A 292 -11.10 -32.66 -10.12
CA LEU A 292 -10.06 -33.12 -11.04
C LEU A 292 -9.51 -31.95 -11.87
N ILE A 293 -8.19 -31.76 -11.87
CA ILE A 293 -7.54 -30.62 -12.56
C ILE A 293 -7.82 -30.65 -14.07
N GLU A 294 -7.81 -31.83 -14.68
CA GLU A 294 -8.01 -32.00 -16.13
C GLU A 294 -9.45 -31.81 -16.59
N GLN A 295 -10.43 -32.02 -15.71
CA GLN A 295 -11.85 -31.98 -16.08
C GLN A 295 -12.57 -30.71 -15.61
N ASN A 296 -11.91 -29.88 -14.80
CA ASN A 296 -12.20 -28.49 -14.41
C ASN A 296 -13.68 -28.04 -14.29
N SER A 297 -14.63 -28.93 -13.98
CA SER A 297 -16.06 -28.60 -14.03
C SER A 297 -16.96 -29.38 -13.07
N VAL A 298 -16.47 -30.43 -12.41
CA VAL A 298 -17.26 -31.19 -11.42
C VAL A 298 -16.52 -31.23 -10.10
N THR A 299 -17.13 -30.62 -9.07
CA THR A 299 -16.68 -30.72 -7.68
C THR A 299 -17.53 -31.77 -6.99
N HIS A 300 -16.88 -32.81 -6.49
CA HIS A 300 -17.52 -33.84 -5.69
C HIS A 300 -17.42 -33.45 -4.22
N GLU A 301 -18.55 -33.51 -3.49
CA GLU A 301 -18.59 -33.10 -2.09
C GLU A 301 -19.24 -34.14 -1.18
N LYS A 302 -18.71 -34.25 0.04
CA LYS A 302 -19.26 -35.08 1.12
C LYS A 302 -19.15 -34.38 2.45
N LEU A 303 -20.06 -34.69 3.37
CA LEU A 303 -19.99 -34.18 4.74
C LEU A 303 -18.75 -34.73 5.44
N ALA A 304 -18.26 -33.99 6.41
CA ALA A 304 -17.14 -34.39 7.25
C ALA A 304 -17.43 -34.10 8.72
N GLN A 305 -16.88 -34.94 9.59
CA GLN A 305 -17.02 -34.83 11.04
C GLN A 305 -15.67 -34.47 11.65
N ARG A 306 -15.69 -33.59 12.65
CA ARG A 306 -14.50 -33.23 13.43
C ARG A 306 -14.36 -34.20 14.60
N GLU A 307 -13.24 -34.90 14.65
CA GLU A 307 -12.83 -35.80 15.73
C GLU A 307 -11.55 -35.24 16.38
N GLY A 308 -11.71 -34.32 17.32
CA GLY A 308 -10.58 -33.60 17.94
C GLY A 308 -9.86 -32.69 16.93
N ASN A 309 -8.65 -33.10 16.53
CA ASN A 309 -7.82 -32.43 15.51
C ASN A 309 -7.90 -33.12 14.14
N GLU A 310 -8.71 -34.17 14.00
CA GLU A 310 -8.93 -34.84 12.72
C GLU A 310 -10.24 -34.36 12.09
N ILE A 311 -10.23 -34.18 10.77
CA ILE A 311 -11.45 -34.06 9.97
C ILE A 311 -11.60 -35.37 9.19
N VAL A 312 -12.69 -36.07 9.45
CA VAL A 312 -13.01 -37.37 8.85
C VAL A 312 -14.14 -37.18 7.85
N CYS A 313 -13.83 -37.32 6.58
CA CYS A 313 -14.82 -37.25 5.51
C CYS A 313 -15.69 -38.50 5.49
N GLU A 314 -16.97 -38.34 5.16
CA GLU A 314 -17.80 -39.47 4.75
C GLU A 314 -17.19 -40.17 3.53
N GLU A 315 -17.63 -41.41 3.30
CA GLU A 315 -17.13 -42.21 2.20
C GLU A 315 -17.43 -41.54 0.84
N MET A 316 -16.38 -41.25 0.10
CA MET A 316 -16.44 -40.62 -1.22
C MET A 316 -16.11 -41.62 -2.30
N LEU A 317 -16.85 -41.59 -3.40
CA LEU A 317 -16.52 -42.32 -4.61
C LEU A 317 -15.55 -41.47 -5.43
N PHE A 318 -14.42 -42.06 -5.83
CA PHE A 318 -13.42 -41.43 -6.68
C PHE A 318 -13.52 -41.99 -8.09
N GLU A 319 -14.03 -41.19 -9.02
CA GLU A 319 -14.17 -41.58 -10.41
C GLU A 319 -13.31 -40.68 -11.29
N PHE A 320 -12.60 -41.32 -12.22
CA PHE A 320 -11.76 -40.65 -13.18
C PHE A 320 -12.03 -41.26 -14.56
N ASN A 321 -12.51 -40.42 -15.48
CA ASN A 321 -12.80 -40.77 -16.88
C ASN A 321 -11.98 -39.87 -17.81
N GLY A 322 -10.66 -40.04 -17.83
CA GLY A 322 -9.74 -39.22 -18.63
C GLY A 322 -8.50 -40.00 -19.08
N SER A 323 -7.69 -39.38 -19.96
CA SER A 323 -6.39 -39.93 -20.36
C SER A 323 -5.30 -39.68 -19.29
N GLY A 324 -5.56 -38.79 -18.34
CA GLY A 324 -4.66 -38.48 -17.24
C GLY A 324 -3.48 -37.66 -17.73
N ASP A 325 -2.40 -37.70 -16.96
CA ASP A 325 -1.08 -37.20 -17.34
C ASP A 325 -0.39 -38.07 -18.42
N GLY A 326 -1.16 -38.86 -19.18
CA GLY A 326 -0.66 -39.81 -20.20
C GLY A 326 -0.20 -41.16 -19.65
N ASN A 327 -0.27 -41.38 -18.35
CA ASN A 327 0.10 -42.62 -17.64
C ASN A 327 -1.10 -43.30 -16.92
N GLY A 328 -2.32 -42.76 -17.07
CA GLY A 328 -3.51 -43.24 -16.37
C GLY A 328 -3.67 -42.72 -14.94
N THR A 329 -2.85 -41.77 -14.49
CA THR A 329 -3.05 -41.02 -13.24
C THR A 329 -3.58 -39.62 -13.53
N GLY A 330 -4.49 -39.12 -12.69
CA GLY A 330 -4.94 -37.73 -12.74
C GLY A 330 -4.84 -37.11 -11.35
N THR A 331 -4.40 -35.85 -11.29
CA THR A 331 -4.28 -35.12 -10.02
C THR A 331 -5.61 -34.43 -9.68
N ALA A 332 -6.06 -34.61 -8.45
CA ALA A 332 -7.24 -33.93 -7.91
C ALA A 332 -6.81 -32.87 -6.89
N LEU A 333 -7.44 -31.70 -6.94
CA LEU A 333 -7.40 -30.72 -5.85
C LEU A 333 -8.38 -31.17 -4.78
N PHE A 334 -7.90 -31.27 -3.54
CA PHE A 334 -8.72 -31.63 -2.39
C PHE A 334 -8.81 -30.43 -1.45
N ASN A 335 -10.04 -30.01 -1.13
CA ASN A 335 -10.33 -28.88 -0.26
C ASN A 335 -11.20 -29.34 0.91
N ILE A 336 -10.95 -28.77 2.08
CA ILE A 336 -11.87 -28.84 3.21
C ILE A 336 -12.57 -27.52 3.26
N VAL A 337 -13.90 -27.54 3.31
CA VAL A 337 -14.70 -26.34 3.48
C VAL A 337 -15.53 -26.46 4.75
N TRP A 338 -15.78 -25.35 5.42
CA TRP A 338 -16.48 -25.32 6.70
C TRP A 338 -17.52 -24.20 6.75
N ALA A 339 -18.52 -24.33 7.62
CA ALA A 339 -19.54 -23.31 7.85
C ALA A 339 -19.83 -23.16 9.35
N SER A 340 -20.18 -21.93 9.76
CA SER A 340 -20.62 -21.65 11.13
C SER A 340 -22.06 -22.15 11.34
N PRO A 341 -22.36 -22.87 12.43
CA PRO A 341 -23.72 -23.24 12.78
C PRO A 341 -24.46 -22.01 13.33
N GLY A 342 -25.25 -21.31 12.51
CA GLY A 342 -26.21 -20.33 13.05
C GLY A 342 -26.45 -19.01 12.31
N LEU A 343 -25.83 -18.72 11.16
CA LEU A 343 -26.28 -17.58 10.34
C LEU A 343 -27.47 -18.01 9.47
N THR A 344 -28.66 -17.62 9.93
CA THR A 344 -29.93 -17.84 9.26
C THR A 344 -29.88 -17.32 7.82
N THR A 345 -30.28 -18.19 6.90
CA THR A 345 -30.43 -18.04 5.44
C THR A 345 -29.12 -18.05 4.62
N SER A 346 -28.86 -19.21 4.00
CA SER A 346 -27.69 -19.62 3.18
C SER A 346 -26.47 -20.10 3.99
N THR A 347 -26.26 -21.42 4.02
CA THR A 347 -25.05 -22.04 4.60
C THR A 347 -23.89 -21.84 3.62
N ILE A 348 -23.22 -20.69 3.69
CA ILE A 348 -21.99 -20.42 2.94
C ILE A 348 -20.87 -21.24 3.58
N PHE A 349 -20.17 -22.02 2.75
CA PHE A 349 -18.98 -22.76 3.16
C PHE A 349 -17.73 -21.99 2.76
N HIS A 350 -16.77 -21.90 3.67
CA HIS A 350 -15.49 -21.24 3.49
C HIS A 350 -14.37 -22.27 3.39
N PRO A 351 -13.40 -22.13 2.46
CA PRO A 351 -12.25 -23.01 2.42
C PRO A 351 -11.45 -22.91 3.73
N LEU A 352 -10.87 -24.03 4.13
CA LEU A 352 -9.75 -24.07 5.06
C LEU A 352 -8.47 -23.79 4.27
N ASP A 353 -7.50 -23.13 4.90
CA ASP A 353 -6.25 -22.72 4.22
C ASP A 353 -5.28 -23.88 3.98
#